data_AF-A0A7W8ZAD7-F1
#
_entry.id   AF-A0A7W8ZAD7-F1
#
_cell.length_a   1.000
_cell.length_b   1.000
_cell.length_c   1.000
_cell.angle_alpha   90.00
_cell.angle_beta   90.00
_cell.angle_gamma   90.00
#
_symmetry.space_group_name_H-M   'P 1'
#
loop_
_entity.id
_entity.type
_entity.pdbx_description
1 polymer ?
#
loop_
_entity_poly.entity_id
_entity_poly.type
_entity_poly.pdbx_seq_one_letter_code
_entity_poly.pdbx_strand_id
1 'polypeptide(L)'
;MDDNDGPVETWGDYGRACAVEGYIGLVVVGAQRALVLGDEPAMTTFLATERLFVRWAGADSETELIAAARRTLAGEPDWDDDEDLIWEARESVVLFDSAIPGAESEPDDRLVIDLDPGRYRVRATYTKDEDNWMILVHLQPTT
;
A
#
# COMPACT_ATOMS: atom_id res chain seq x y z
N MET A 1 23.60 2.80 -18.67
CA MET A 1 24.02 3.84 -17.71
C MET A 1 23.30 3.45 -16.46
N ASP A 2 24.03 2.95 -15.47
CA ASP A 2 23.45 2.56 -14.19
C ASP A 2 22.95 3.83 -13.53
N ASP A 3 21.62 4.03 -13.51
CA ASP A 3 20.88 5.18 -12.96
C ASP A 3 20.98 5.27 -11.42
N ASN A 4 22.03 4.68 -10.85
CA ASN A 4 22.16 4.30 -9.46
C ASN A 4 23.23 5.12 -8.71
N ASP A 5 23.65 6.26 -9.26
CA ASP A 5 24.62 7.16 -8.64
C ASP A 5 23.86 8.30 -7.92
N GLY A 6 23.98 8.36 -6.59
CA GLY A 6 23.29 9.34 -5.74
C GLY A 6 22.47 8.71 -4.60
N PRO A 7 21.82 9.51 -3.73
CA PRO A 7 20.88 9.02 -2.73
C PRO A 7 19.78 8.18 -3.39
N VAL A 8 19.33 7.10 -2.74
CA VAL A 8 18.35 6.17 -3.33
C VAL A 8 17.11 6.88 -3.87
N GLU A 9 16.67 7.95 -3.21
CA GLU A 9 15.53 8.81 -3.57
C GLU A 9 15.61 9.41 -4.99
N THR A 10 16.79 9.46 -5.60
CA THR A 10 16.99 9.99 -6.95
C THR A 10 16.84 8.93 -8.04
N TRP A 11 16.65 7.66 -7.69
CA TRP A 11 16.55 6.52 -8.63
C TRP A 11 15.12 6.33 -9.17
N GLY A 12 14.43 7.42 -9.49
CA GLY A 12 13.05 7.38 -9.97
C GLY A 12 12.03 7.00 -8.89
N ASP A 13 10.94 6.35 -9.28
CA ASP A 13 9.82 6.02 -8.38
C ASP A 13 10.24 5.02 -7.30
N TYR A 14 11.00 3.99 -7.69
CA TYR A 14 11.60 3.01 -6.77
C TYR A 14 12.40 3.67 -5.66
N GLY A 15 13.29 4.59 -6.04
CA GLY A 15 14.12 5.33 -5.12
C GLY A 15 13.34 6.06 -4.04
N ARG A 16 12.29 6.77 -4.45
CA ARG A 16 11.41 7.52 -3.54
C ARG A 16 10.58 6.58 -2.67
N ALA A 17 10.11 5.47 -3.22
CA ALA A 17 9.37 4.46 -2.46
C ALA A 17 10.26 3.79 -1.39
N CYS A 18 11.50 3.46 -1.72
CA CYS A 18 12.46 2.85 -0.80
C CYS A 18 12.88 3.77 0.35
N ALA A 19 12.78 5.10 0.17
CA ALA A 19 13.05 6.07 1.23
C ALA A 19 11.90 6.21 2.24
N VAL A 20 10.73 5.61 1.99
CA VAL A 20 9.63 5.57 2.96
C VAL A 20 9.96 4.53 4.01
N GLU A 21 10.04 4.98 5.26
CA GLU A 21 10.10 4.10 6.43
C GLU A 21 8.68 3.76 6.89
N GLY A 22 8.49 2.56 7.43
CA GLY A 22 7.20 2.13 8.00
C GLY A 22 6.29 1.38 7.02
N TYR A 23 5.01 1.33 7.34
CA TYR A 23 4.00 0.57 6.57
C TYR A 23 3.34 1.41 5.48
N ILE A 24 3.26 2.73 5.65
CA ILE A 24 2.71 3.64 4.66
C ILE A 24 3.49 4.94 4.56
N GLY A 25 3.52 5.51 3.34
CA GLY A 25 4.10 6.83 3.12
C GLY A 25 3.59 7.50 1.86
N LEU A 26 3.94 8.78 1.68
CA LEU A 26 3.57 9.54 0.49
C LEU A 26 4.80 10.03 -0.25
N VAL A 27 4.86 9.74 -1.54
CA VAL A 27 5.92 10.22 -2.43
C VAL A 27 5.35 11.10 -3.52
N VAL A 28 6.10 12.11 -3.95
CA VAL A 28 5.70 12.96 -5.08
C VAL A 28 5.89 12.20 -6.38
N VAL A 29 4.87 12.19 -7.23
CA VAL A 29 4.91 11.64 -8.61
C VAL A 29 4.26 12.67 -9.53
N GLY A 30 5.08 13.34 -10.35
CA GLY A 30 4.62 14.47 -11.15
C GLY A 30 4.00 15.57 -10.29
N ALA A 31 2.72 15.89 -10.54
CA ALA A 31 1.94 16.88 -9.78
C ALA A 31 1.09 16.27 -8.64
N GLN A 32 1.21 14.96 -8.41
CA GLN A 32 0.39 14.19 -7.47
C GLN A 32 1.25 13.54 -6.38
N ARG A 33 0.58 12.93 -5.41
CA ARG A 33 1.22 12.13 -4.36
C ARG A 33 0.74 10.70 -4.46
N ALA A 34 1.67 9.77 -4.65
CA ALA A 34 1.40 8.34 -4.61
C ALA A 34 1.49 7.83 -3.17
N LEU A 35 0.62 6.88 -2.83
CA LEU A 35 0.69 6.13 -1.58
C LEU A 35 1.66 4.96 -1.77
N VAL A 36 2.65 4.87 -0.89
CA VAL A 36 3.58 3.75 -0.80
C VAL A 36 3.06 2.76 0.23
N LEU A 37 3.11 1.47 -0.11
CA LEU A 37 2.71 0.36 0.74
C LEU A 37 3.97 -0.35 1.24
N GLY A 38 4.55 0.22 2.30
CA GLY A 38 5.76 -0.17 3.01
C GLY A 38 7.04 -0.28 2.20
N ASP A 39 8.12 -0.61 2.91
CA ASP A 39 9.49 -0.62 2.40
C ASP A 39 9.91 -1.99 1.82
N GLU A 40 9.39 -3.09 2.36
CA GLU A 40 9.72 -4.44 1.90
C GLU A 40 8.76 -4.95 0.81
N PRO A 41 9.23 -5.74 -0.17
CA PRO A 41 8.37 -6.35 -1.17
C PRO A 41 7.42 -7.39 -0.55
N ALA A 42 6.13 -7.29 -0.83
CA ALA A 42 5.12 -8.22 -0.33
C ALA A 42 3.98 -8.42 -1.34
N MET A 43 3.49 -9.66 -1.44
CA MET A 43 2.25 -9.92 -2.18
C MET A 43 1.13 -9.08 -1.56
N THR A 44 0.43 -8.33 -2.40
CA THR A 44 -0.57 -7.35 -1.97
C THR A 44 -1.85 -7.57 -2.72
N THR A 45 -2.96 -7.61 -2.00
CA THR A 45 -4.31 -7.64 -2.57
C THR A 45 -5.15 -6.51 -1.99
N PHE A 46 -6.21 -6.13 -2.71
CA PHE A 46 -7.13 -5.07 -2.30
C PHE A 46 -8.55 -5.63 -2.14
N LEU A 47 -9.12 -5.46 -0.94
CA LEU A 47 -10.49 -5.82 -0.63
C LEU A 47 -11.37 -4.58 -0.80
N ALA A 48 -12.00 -4.46 -1.98
CA ALA A 48 -12.71 -3.23 -2.37
C ALA A 48 -13.88 -2.87 -1.43
N THR A 49 -14.64 -3.85 -0.95
CA THR A 49 -15.77 -3.63 -0.03
C THR A 49 -15.30 -2.96 1.28
N GLU A 50 -14.16 -3.40 1.79
CA GLU A 50 -13.55 -2.91 3.03
C GLU A 50 -12.60 -1.71 2.79
N ARG A 51 -12.24 -1.42 1.53
CA ARG A 51 -11.15 -0.51 1.14
C ARG A 51 -9.87 -0.78 1.93
N LEU A 52 -9.49 -2.06 1.94
CA LEU A 52 -8.38 -2.58 2.74
C LEU A 52 -7.34 -3.19 1.81
N PHE A 53 -6.11 -2.70 1.86
CA PHE A 53 -4.98 -3.47 1.35
C PHE A 53 -4.55 -4.49 2.40
N VAL A 54 -4.30 -5.71 1.95
CA VAL A 54 -3.73 -6.79 2.75
C VAL A 54 -2.39 -7.14 2.14
N ARG A 55 -1.31 -6.88 2.88
CA ARG A 55 0.06 -7.24 2.47
C ARG A 55 0.49 -8.48 3.22
N TRP A 56 0.86 -9.52 2.47
CA TRP A 56 1.20 -10.83 3.00
C TRP A 56 2.58 -10.81 3.66
N ALA A 57 2.65 -11.14 4.94
CA ALA A 57 3.91 -11.42 5.63
C ALA A 57 4.09 -12.92 5.97
N GLY A 58 2.99 -13.67 6.16
CA GLY A 58 3.01 -15.14 6.30
C GLY A 58 1.60 -15.72 6.46
N ALA A 59 1.31 -16.83 5.79
CA ALA A 59 0.09 -17.62 5.93
C ALA A 59 0.26 -18.93 5.13
N ASP A 60 -0.57 -19.93 5.41
CA ASP A 60 -0.63 -21.14 4.61
C ASP A 60 -1.39 -20.93 3.29
N SER A 61 -2.33 -19.98 3.24
CA SER A 61 -3.11 -19.68 2.04
C SER A 61 -3.66 -18.25 1.99
N GLU A 62 -3.90 -17.76 0.77
CA GLU A 62 -4.51 -16.42 0.56
C GLU A 62 -5.91 -16.34 1.18
N THR A 63 -6.70 -17.40 1.03
CA THR A 63 -8.06 -17.47 1.56
C THR A 63 -8.08 -17.29 3.08
N GLU A 64 -7.16 -17.93 3.79
CA GLU A 64 -7.04 -17.80 5.25
C GLU A 64 -6.54 -16.42 5.66
N LEU A 65 -5.55 -15.87 4.94
CA LEU A 65 -5.06 -14.52 5.17
C LEU A 65 -6.19 -13.47 5.02
N ILE A 66 -7.00 -13.56 3.95
CA ILE A 66 -8.14 -12.66 3.72
C ILE A 66 -9.20 -12.82 4.80
N ALA A 67 -9.50 -14.06 5.21
CA ALA A 67 -10.45 -14.31 6.30
C ALA A 67 -9.96 -13.71 7.63
N ALA A 68 -8.67 -13.86 7.94
CA ALA A 68 -8.04 -13.27 9.11
C ALA A 68 -8.02 -11.73 9.05
N ALA A 69 -7.71 -11.13 7.89
CA ALA A 69 -7.76 -9.69 7.67
C ALA A 69 -9.15 -9.11 7.96
N ARG A 70 -10.21 -9.76 7.43
CA ARG A 70 -11.60 -9.35 7.67
C ARG A 70 -12.02 -9.46 9.13
N ARG A 71 -11.67 -10.56 9.80
CA ARG A 71 -11.93 -10.73 11.24
C ARG A 71 -11.24 -9.64 12.05
N THR A 72 -9.98 -9.36 11.73
CA THR A 72 -9.18 -8.34 12.40
C THR A 72 -9.77 -6.95 12.20
N LEU A 73 -10.15 -6.58 10.98
CA LEU A 73 -10.82 -5.32 10.69
C LEU A 73 -12.16 -5.19 11.45
N ALA A 74 -12.97 -6.25 11.49
CA ALA A 74 -14.24 -6.26 12.21
C ALA A 74 -14.08 -6.14 13.74
N GLY A 75 -12.92 -6.54 14.26
CA GLY A 75 -12.55 -6.40 15.67
C GLY A 75 -11.95 -5.04 16.04
N GLU A 76 -11.91 -4.08 15.10
CA GLU A 76 -11.30 -2.74 15.28
C GLU A 76 -9.82 -2.86 15.70
N PRO A 77 -8.90 -3.11 14.76
CA PRO A 77 -7.52 -3.36 15.09
C PRO A 77 -6.86 -2.13 15.71
N ASP A 78 -5.85 -2.38 16.53
CA ASP A 78 -5.01 -1.32 17.10
C ASP A 78 -4.11 -0.79 15.99
N TRP A 79 -4.49 0.37 15.43
CA TRP A 79 -3.75 1.02 14.37
C TRP A 79 -2.54 1.72 14.94
N ASP A 80 -1.39 1.61 14.28
CA ASP A 80 -0.17 2.27 14.77
C ASP A 80 -0.32 3.79 14.61
N ASP A 81 -0.11 4.53 15.71
CA ASP A 81 -0.31 5.99 15.75
C ASP A 81 0.62 6.73 14.78
N ASP A 82 1.82 6.19 14.54
CA ASP A 82 2.81 6.71 13.60
C ASP A 82 2.48 6.38 12.12
N GLU A 83 1.51 5.50 11.89
CA GLU A 83 1.09 5.02 10.57
C GLU A 83 -0.31 5.54 10.21
N ASP A 84 -0.48 6.86 10.34
CA ASP A 84 -1.74 7.56 10.10
C ASP A 84 -1.51 8.83 9.28
N LEU A 85 -1.97 8.83 8.03
CA LEU A 85 -1.79 9.95 7.11
C LEU A 85 -3.03 10.26 6.31
N ILE A 86 -3.03 11.42 5.65
CA ILE A 86 -4.09 11.80 4.73
C ILE A 86 -3.58 11.74 3.29
N TRP A 87 -4.29 10.99 2.46
CA TRP A 87 -4.02 10.82 1.04
C TRP A 87 -5.18 11.35 0.19
N GLU A 88 -4.86 11.85 -1.00
CA GLU A 88 -5.84 12.38 -1.95
C GLU A 88 -5.75 11.59 -3.25
N ALA A 89 -6.74 10.76 -3.52
CA ALA A 89 -6.91 10.05 -4.77
C ALA A 89 -7.67 10.97 -5.74
N ARG A 90 -6.98 11.50 -6.76
CA ARG A 90 -7.58 12.47 -7.70
C ARG A 90 -8.22 11.82 -8.92
N GLU A 91 -7.75 10.64 -9.28
CA GLU A 91 -8.13 9.90 -10.47
C GLU A 91 -8.11 8.39 -10.17
N SER A 92 -8.36 7.57 -11.19
CA SER A 92 -8.29 6.12 -11.08
C SER A 92 -6.97 5.68 -10.47
N VAL A 93 -7.05 4.94 -9.37
CA VAL A 93 -5.89 4.48 -8.62
C VAL A 93 -5.37 3.19 -9.23
N VAL A 94 -4.06 3.11 -9.40
CA VAL A 94 -3.36 1.92 -9.87
C VAL A 94 -2.26 1.59 -8.88
N LEU A 95 -2.22 0.33 -8.45
CA LEU A 95 -1.11 -0.26 -7.72
C LEU A 95 -0.18 -0.93 -8.72
N PHE A 96 1.12 -0.65 -8.64
CA PHE A 96 2.14 -1.21 -9.51
C PHE A 96 3.46 -1.34 -8.73
N ASP A 97 4.39 -2.15 -9.24
CA ASP A 97 5.74 -2.26 -8.67
C ASP A 97 6.54 -1.00 -8.99
N SER A 98 7.01 -0.30 -7.96
CA SER A 98 7.81 0.93 -8.09
C SER A 98 9.13 0.75 -8.86
N ALA A 99 9.64 -0.48 -8.98
CA ALA A 99 10.79 -0.81 -9.82
C ALA A 99 10.50 -0.62 -11.33
N ILE A 100 9.23 -0.53 -11.70
CA ILE A 100 8.77 -0.25 -13.06
C ILE A 100 8.14 1.16 -13.06
N PRO A 101 8.59 2.08 -13.93
CA PRO A 101 7.94 3.38 -14.06
C PRO A 101 6.45 3.20 -14.34
N GLY A 102 5.56 3.88 -13.62
CA GLY A 102 4.11 3.67 -13.77
C GLY A 102 3.57 3.93 -15.19
N ALA A 103 4.28 4.76 -15.97
CA ALA A 103 3.96 5.01 -17.38
C ALA A 103 4.33 3.84 -18.32
N GLU A 104 5.22 2.95 -17.87
CA GLU A 104 5.76 1.81 -18.60
C GLU A 104 5.17 0.48 -18.12
N SER A 105 4.40 0.46 -17.01
CA SER A 105 3.74 -0.75 -16.51
C SER A 105 2.66 -1.26 -17.46
N GLU A 106 2.79 -2.52 -17.88
CA GLU A 106 1.78 -3.21 -18.68
C GLU A 106 0.51 -3.51 -17.85
N PRO A 107 -0.65 -3.77 -18.49
CA PRO A 107 -1.89 -4.06 -17.78
C PRO A 107 -1.83 -5.24 -16.80
N ASP A 108 -1.02 -6.26 -17.09
CA ASP A 108 -0.84 -7.43 -16.21
C ASP A 108 0.07 -7.15 -15.01
N ASP A 109 0.93 -6.14 -15.08
CA ASP A 109 1.88 -5.75 -14.01
C ASP A 109 1.29 -4.70 -13.05
N ARG A 110 -0.01 -4.43 -13.17
CA ARG A 110 -0.69 -3.43 -12.36
C ARG A 110 -2.08 -3.89 -11.93
N LEU A 111 -2.46 -3.50 -10.72
CA LEU A 111 -3.79 -3.72 -10.18
C LEU A 111 -4.56 -2.39 -10.18
N VAL A 112 -5.67 -2.34 -10.92
CA VAL A 112 -6.59 -1.19 -10.84
C VAL A 112 -7.37 -1.28 -9.54
N ILE A 113 -7.31 -0.22 -8.75
CA ILE A 113 -7.98 -0.12 -7.46
C ILE A 113 -9.31 0.60 -7.67
N ASP A 114 -10.41 -0.12 -7.47
CA ASP A 114 -11.76 0.44 -7.53
C ASP A 114 -11.98 1.34 -6.29
N LEU A 115 -11.62 2.61 -6.45
CA LEU A 115 -11.69 3.63 -5.42
C LEU A 115 -12.17 4.94 -6.04
N ASP A 116 -13.22 5.51 -5.47
CA ASP A 116 -13.70 6.83 -5.87
C ASP A 116 -12.62 7.91 -5.64
N PRO A 117 -12.52 8.93 -6.51
CA PRO A 117 -11.71 10.08 -6.22
C PRO A 117 -12.16 10.78 -4.94
N GLY A 118 -11.22 11.13 -4.08
CA GLY A 118 -11.52 11.73 -2.79
C GLY A 118 -10.33 11.79 -1.85
N ARG A 119 -10.59 12.34 -0.67
CA ARG A 119 -9.61 12.42 0.41
C ARG A 119 -9.86 11.27 1.38
N TYR A 120 -8.79 10.55 1.72
CA TYR A 120 -8.83 9.37 2.56
C TYR A 120 -7.87 9.53 3.73
N ARG A 121 -8.31 9.16 4.93
CA ARG A 121 -7.41 8.82 6.03
C ARG A 121 -6.92 7.41 5.78
N VAL A 122 -5.61 7.25 5.73
CA VAL A 122 -4.92 5.98 5.53
C VAL A 122 -4.31 5.61 6.86
N ARG A 123 -4.70 4.44 7.38
CA ARG A 123 -4.16 3.89 8.62
C ARG A 123 -3.53 2.54 8.34
N ALA A 124 -2.41 2.24 8.97
CA ALA A 124 -1.78 0.93 8.84
C ALA A 124 -1.42 0.30 10.19
N THR A 125 -1.31 -1.03 10.18
CA THR A 125 -0.83 -1.81 11.34
C THR A 125 -0.35 -3.18 10.89
N TYR A 126 0.67 -3.70 11.58
CA TYR A 126 1.06 -5.10 11.48
C TYR A 126 0.23 -5.94 12.44
N THR A 127 -0.39 -6.98 11.90
CA THR A 127 -1.24 -7.90 12.65
C THR A 127 -0.72 -9.32 12.51
N LYS A 128 -0.76 -10.04 13.62
CA LYS A 128 -0.26 -11.40 13.72
C LYS A 128 -1.18 -12.24 14.60
N ASP A 129 -1.65 -13.34 14.05
CA ASP A 129 -2.20 -14.47 14.80
C ASP A 129 -1.26 -15.69 14.72
N GLU A 130 -1.74 -16.86 15.15
CA GLU A 130 -0.94 -18.09 15.23
C GLU A 130 -0.33 -18.46 13.88
N ASP A 131 -1.12 -18.34 12.80
CA ASP A 131 -0.78 -18.84 11.47
C ASP A 131 -0.67 -17.72 10.42
N ASN A 132 -1.21 -16.53 10.71
CA ASN A 132 -1.33 -15.43 9.74
C ASN A 132 -0.64 -14.16 10.22
N TRP A 133 0.23 -13.62 9.38
CA TRP A 133 0.95 -12.36 9.57
C TRP A 133 0.70 -11.47 8.35
N MET A 134 0.23 -10.26 8.61
CA MET A 134 -0.09 -9.32 7.53
C MET A 134 0.04 -7.88 7.99
N ILE A 135 0.29 -7.00 7.03
CA ILE A 135 0.13 -5.56 7.22
C ILE A 135 -1.20 -5.18 6.60
N LEU A 136 -2.04 -4.52 7.40
CA LEU A 136 -3.33 -3.99 6.98
C LEU A 136 -3.16 -2.50 6.68
N VAL A 137 -3.69 -2.04 5.56
CA VAL A 137 -3.76 -0.61 5.23
C VAL A 137 -5.18 -0.26 4.86
N HIS A 138 -5.86 0.54 5.69
CA HIS A 138 -7.28 0.85 5.53
C HIS A 138 -7.49 2.28 5.05
N LEU A 139 -8.30 2.42 3.99
CA LEU A 139 -8.67 3.71 3.42
C LEU A 139 -10.07 4.13 3.90
N GLN A 140 -10.10 5.17 4.73
CA GLN A 140 -11.33 5.72 5.29
C GLN A 140 -11.64 7.07 4.62
N PRO A 141 -12.76 7.21 3.89
CA PRO A 141 -13.14 8.49 3.32
C PRO A 141 -13.22 9.57 4.40
N THR A 142 -12.55 10.70 4.19
CA THR A 142 -12.74 11.90 5.02
C THR A 142 -13.78 12.77 4.35
N THR A 143 -14.80 13.14 5.11
CA THR A 143 -15.92 13.99 4.63
C THR A 143 -15.44 15.36 4.16
#